data_AF-A0A672M925-F1
#
_entry.id   AF-A0A672M925-F1
#
_cell.length_a   1.000
_cell.length_b   1.000
_cell.length_c   1.000
_cell.angle_alpha   90.00
_cell.angle_beta   90.00
_cell.angle_gamma   90.00
#
_symmetry.space_group_name_H-M   'P 1'
#
loop_
_entity.id
_entity.type
_entity.pdbx_description
1 polymer ?
#
loop_
_entity_poly.entity_id
_entity_poly.type
_entity_poly.pdbx_seq_one_letter_code
_entity_poly.pdbx_strand_id
1 'polypeptide(L)'
;NEKALIIVVCFLFCHSCLEERPSFMSVSDVELFSDDVSVLRVATDHNSDNTSAILREWLINVQHFYHYVEWRPQEEPSVYEDESGPKHWTSLRYEHVMKLRQAALDTAREMWADYLLMVDCDNLLTNRDVLWKLMRENKTMVAPMLESRAAYSNFWCGMTSQGYYKRTPAYMPIRRQERKGCFAVPMLHSTVLLDLRKEATRELAFFPPHPDYSWAFDDIIIFAFSARMAEVQMYICNRETYGYLPVPLRSHNTLQDEADSFLHSLLEVMVRSPPSEPSVYLSLPPKQPDKMGFDEVFMINLLRRSDRRERMLRTLYEQEIACKIISAVDGKALNTSQIEELGIQMMPGYSDPYHGRPLTKGELGCFLSHFNIWTEVREREREREREGEGEREMKCFTKYHMLPSSVSQLAHFKRRDLRAFSAEPLLVYPTHYTGDAGYISDTETSSVWDNETVRTDWDRARSRKSREQEELSSEAQNSDVLQSPLDSTARDEL
;
A
#
# COMPACT_ATOMS: atom_id res chain seq x y z
N ASN A 1 36.30 -8.43 26.39
CA ASN A 1 34.99 -8.44 25.73
C ASN A 1 35.14 -7.87 24.33
N GLU A 2 35.75 -8.65 23.45
CA GLU A 2 35.71 -8.40 22.00
C GLU A 2 34.26 -8.65 21.57
N LYS A 3 33.56 -7.61 21.10
CA LYS A 3 32.37 -7.85 20.28
C LYS A 3 32.87 -8.60 19.05
N ALA A 4 32.46 -9.85 18.86
CA ALA A 4 32.68 -10.52 17.59
C ALA A 4 32.10 -9.63 16.48
N LEU A 5 32.92 -9.22 15.51
CA LEU A 5 32.46 -8.48 14.35
C LEU A 5 31.45 -9.39 13.62
N ILE A 6 30.22 -8.92 13.44
CA ILE A 6 29.19 -9.64 12.67
C ILE A 6 29.19 -9.07 11.26
N ILE A 7 29.62 -9.84 10.27
CA ILE A 7 29.63 -9.37 8.88
C ILE A 7 28.27 -9.67 8.25
N VAL A 8 27.58 -8.63 7.78
CA VAL A 8 26.29 -8.75 7.10
C VAL A 8 26.44 -8.27 5.67
N VAL A 9 26.06 -9.12 4.71
CA VAL A 9 25.88 -8.70 3.31
C VAL A 9 24.42 -8.34 3.12
N CYS A 10 24.14 -7.10 2.73
CA CYS A 10 22.81 -6.67 2.32
C CYS A 10 22.75 -6.66 0.79
N PHE A 11 21.93 -7.53 0.22
CA PHE A 11 21.67 -7.57 -1.21
C PHE A 11 20.36 -6.87 -1.54
N LEU A 12 20.44 -5.82 -2.33
CA LEU A 12 19.31 -5.03 -2.79
C LEU A 12 19.08 -5.30 -4.28
N PHE A 13 17.88 -5.79 -4.63
CA PHE A 13 17.49 -6.06 -6.00
C PHE A 13 16.47 -5.03 -6.49
N CYS A 14 16.74 -4.36 -7.60
CA CYS A 14 15.86 -3.33 -8.15
C CYS A 14 15.57 -3.55 -9.65
N HIS A 15 14.28 -3.51 -10.04
CA HIS A 15 13.85 -3.54 -11.44
C HIS A 15 12.69 -2.58 -11.67
N SER A 16 12.97 -1.48 -12.37
CA SER A 16 12.02 -0.44 -12.79
C SER A 16 11.04 0.00 -11.71
N CYS A 17 11.51 0.15 -10.46
CA CYS A 17 10.65 0.30 -9.28
C CYS A 17 10.73 1.68 -8.60
N LEU A 18 11.59 2.58 -9.06
CA LEU A 18 11.91 3.83 -8.35
C LEU A 18 11.58 5.12 -9.11
N GLU A 19 11.17 5.03 -10.38
CA GLU A 19 10.74 6.12 -11.28
C GLU A 19 10.95 7.56 -10.75
N GLU A 20 9.96 8.16 -10.07
CA GLU A 20 10.05 9.50 -9.46
C GLU A 20 9.74 9.51 -7.95
N ARG A 21 9.49 8.35 -7.34
CA ARG A 21 8.98 8.25 -5.96
C ARG A 21 9.83 7.32 -5.09
N PRO A 22 11.06 7.71 -4.72
CA PRO A 22 11.90 6.93 -3.84
C PRO A 22 11.48 7.16 -2.37
N SER A 23 10.25 6.75 -2.07
CA SER A 23 9.88 6.37 -0.70
C SER A 23 10.41 4.98 -0.34
N PHE A 24 11.12 4.38 -1.30
CA PHE A 24 12.00 3.25 -1.10
C PHE A 24 12.88 3.48 0.13
N MET A 25 12.92 2.46 1.01
CA MET A 25 13.62 2.50 2.29
C MET A 25 13.12 3.58 3.27
N SER A 26 11.81 3.83 3.33
CA SER A 26 11.21 4.55 4.46
C SER A 26 11.15 3.74 5.76
N VAL A 27 12.33 3.37 6.28
CA VAL A 27 12.84 3.95 7.51
C VAL A 27 14.37 4.14 7.42
N SER A 28 14.79 5.39 7.16
CA SER A 28 16.12 5.88 7.56
C SER A 28 17.28 5.03 7.03
N ASP A 29 17.35 4.92 5.70
CA ASP A 29 18.37 4.46 4.71
C ASP A 29 19.79 4.02 5.10
N VAL A 30 20.21 4.20 6.33
CA VAL A 30 21.56 3.90 6.81
C VAL A 30 21.50 3.07 8.09
N GLU A 31 20.60 3.38 9.03
CA GLU A 31 20.61 2.74 10.35
C GLU A 31 20.17 1.26 10.34
N LEU A 32 19.43 0.83 9.31
CA LEU A 32 18.98 -0.57 9.17
C LEU A 32 20.17 -1.53 9.05
N PHE A 33 21.25 -1.07 8.41
CA PHE A 33 22.34 -1.94 7.95
C PHE A 33 23.75 -1.39 8.24
N SER A 34 23.89 -0.13 8.67
CA SER A 34 25.19 0.49 8.94
C SER A 34 25.81 -0.04 10.23
N ASP A 35 26.86 -0.81 10.08
CA ASP A 35 27.88 -1.06 11.10
C ASP A 35 29.22 -1.06 10.35
N ASP A 36 30.35 -0.86 11.04
CA ASP A 36 31.70 -0.72 10.47
C ASP A 36 32.18 -1.98 9.70
N VAL A 37 31.32 -2.99 9.59
CA VAL A 37 31.56 -4.36 9.13
C VAL A 37 30.54 -4.84 8.10
N SER A 38 29.52 -4.03 7.80
CA SER A 38 28.47 -4.39 6.84
C SER A 38 28.92 -4.14 5.41
N VAL A 39 28.55 -5.04 4.50
CA VAL A 39 28.78 -4.93 3.07
C VAL A 39 27.45 -4.74 2.36
N LEU A 40 27.34 -3.69 1.56
CA LEU A 40 26.15 -3.41 0.76
C LEU A 40 26.41 -3.80 -0.70
N ARG A 41 25.54 -4.64 -1.26
CA ARG A 41 25.56 -4.99 -2.67
C ARG A 41 24.22 -4.63 -3.29
N VAL A 42 24.26 -3.77 -4.31
CA VAL A 42 23.07 -3.36 -5.03
C VAL A 42 23.19 -3.81 -6.48
N ALA A 43 22.24 -4.60 -6.93
CA ALA A 43 22.11 -5.02 -8.31
C ALA A 43 20.82 -4.47 -8.90
N THR A 44 20.91 -3.99 -10.13
CA THR A 44 19.73 -3.62 -10.91
C THR A 44 19.61 -4.50 -12.14
N ASP A 45 18.39 -4.68 -12.58
CA ASP A 45 18.05 -5.56 -13.70
C ASP A 45 17.28 -4.76 -14.74
N HIS A 46 17.86 -4.52 -15.93
CA HIS A 46 17.19 -4.02 -17.14
C HIS A 46 16.15 -2.91 -16.85
N ASN A 47 16.58 -1.82 -16.21
CA ASN A 47 15.68 -0.74 -15.83
C ASN A 47 15.28 0.08 -17.07
N SER A 48 13.97 0.34 -17.21
CA SER A 48 13.43 1.24 -18.24
C SER A 48 12.99 2.59 -17.68
N ASP A 49 13.18 2.81 -16.37
CA ASP A 49 12.89 4.04 -15.63
C ASP A 49 14.17 4.67 -15.04
N ASN A 50 14.01 5.65 -14.15
CA ASN A 50 15.12 6.35 -13.51
C ASN A 50 15.77 5.59 -12.32
N THR A 51 15.45 4.31 -12.12
CA THR A 51 15.90 3.51 -10.97
C THR A 51 17.42 3.50 -10.82
N SER A 52 18.16 3.28 -11.91
CA SER A 52 19.63 3.23 -11.87
C SER A 52 20.25 4.56 -11.41
N ALA A 53 19.70 5.69 -11.86
CA ALA A 53 20.22 7.01 -11.50
C ALA A 53 19.93 7.36 -10.04
N ILE A 54 18.71 7.08 -9.57
CA ILE A 54 18.30 7.29 -8.17
C ILE A 54 19.18 6.45 -7.24
N LEU A 55 19.36 5.16 -7.52
CA LEU A 55 20.21 4.29 -6.69
C LEU A 55 21.65 4.75 -6.70
N ARG A 56 22.16 5.22 -7.85
CA ARG A 56 23.53 5.74 -7.95
C ARG A 56 23.72 6.98 -7.07
N GLU A 57 22.79 7.93 -7.09
CA GLU A 57 22.83 9.09 -6.21
C GLU A 57 22.82 8.67 -4.74
N TRP A 58 21.87 7.81 -4.37
CA TRP A 58 21.76 7.27 -3.01
C TRP A 58 23.05 6.60 -2.56
N LEU A 59 23.62 5.71 -3.38
CA LEU A 59 24.87 5.00 -3.09
C LEU A 59 26.04 5.95 -2.88
N ILE A 60 26.18 7.00 -3.70
CA ILE A 60 27.22 8.01 -3.51
C ILE A 60 27.12 8.65 -2.12
N ASN A 61 25.90 8.89 -1.66
CA ASN A 61 25.61 9.55 -0.40
C ASN A 61 25.70 8.60 0.81
N VAL A 62 25.43 7.29 0.66
CA VAL A 62 25.45 6.33 1.78
C VAL A 62 26.70 5.45 1.87
N GLN A 63 27.54 5.40 0.82
CA GLN A 63 28.67 4.45 0.77
C GLN A 63 29.62 4.50 1.97
N HIS A 64 29.76 5.68 2.59
CA HIS A 64 30.66 5.90 3.73
C HIS A 64 30.18 5.25 5.04
N PHE A 65 28.94 4.75 5.09
CA PHE A 65 28.39 4.02 6.23
C PHE A 65 28.62 2.51 6.18
N TYR A 66 29.16 2.01 5.06
CA TYR A 66 29.40 0.59 4.85
C TYR A 66 30.89 0.32 4.72
N HIS A 67 31.33 -0.86 5.16
CA HIS A 67 32.71 -1.29 5.00
C HIS A 67 33.08 -1.41 3.52
N TYR A 68 32.15 -1.95 2.72
CA TYR A 68 32.30 -2.12 1.29
C TYR A 68 30.94 -1.95 0.61
N VAL A 69 30.95 -1.27 -0.54
CA VAL A 69 29.77 -1.12 -1.39
C VAL A 69 30.09 -1.64 -2.77
N GLU A 70 29.21 -2.48 -3.29
CA GLU A 70 29.29 -3.03 -4.63
C GLU A 70 28.05 -2.64 -5.45
N TRP A 71 28.28 -1.92 -6.54
CA TRP A 71 27.27 -1.50 -7.50
C TRP A 71 27.34 -2.34 -8.76
N ARG A 72 26.25 -3.05 -9.09
CA ARG A 72 26.13 -3.88 -10.30
C ARG A 72 24.92 -3.46 -11.14
N PRO A 73 25.04 -2.39 -11.93
CA PRO A 73 23.97 -1.98 -12.83
C PRO A 73 23.92 -2.88 -14.06
N GLN A 74 22.72 -3.31 -14.44
CA GLN A 74 22.44 -3.86 -15.76
C GLN A 74 21.47 -2.90 -16.46
N GLU A 75 22.00 -1.96 -17.25
CA GLU A 75 21.19 -0.95 -17.96
C GLU A 75 20.84 -1.37 -19.39
N GLU A 76 21.71 -2.14 -20.05
CA GLU A 76 21.53 -2.55 -21.45
C GLU A 76 21.63 -4.07 -21.61
N PRO A 77 20.69 -4.72 -22.32
CA PRO A 77 19.47 -4.12 -22.87
C PRO A 77 18.53 -3.63 -21.75
N SER A 78 17.61 -2.72 -22.06
CA SER A 78 16.59 -2.24 -21.09
C SER A 78 15.36 -3.14 -21.03
N VAL A 79 15.27 -4.14 -21.91
CA VAL A 79 14.16 -5.08 -22.06
C VAL A 79 14.70 -6.46 -22.43
N TYR A 80 14.01 -7.52 -22.01
CA TYR A 80 14.29 -8.89 -22.44
C TYR A 80 13.70 -9.16 -23.83
N GLU A 81 14.37 -9.96 -24.64
CA GLU A 81 13.93 -10.24 -26.03
C GLU A 81 12.58 -10.97 -26.10
N ASP A 82 12.23 -11.72 -25.05
CA ASP A 82 11.01 -12.52 -24.95
C ASP A 82 9.90 -11.84 -24.14
N GLU A 83 10.07 -10.59 -23.72
CA GLU A 83 9.07 -9.88 -22.92
C GLU A 83 8.02 -9.15 -23.77
N SER A 84 6.77 -9.16 -23.30
CA SER A 84 5.67 -8.40 -23.93
C SER A 84 5.47 -7.03 -23.30
N GLY A 85 6.15 -6.76 -22.19
CA GLY A 85 6.02 -5.56 -21.39
C GLY A 85 6.86 -5.64 -20.11
N PRO A 86 6.99 -4.52 -19.38
CA PRO A 86 7.91 -4.40 -18.24
C PRO A 86 7.55 -5.33 -17.08
N LYS A 87 6.30 -5.80 -16.99
CA LYS A 87 5.83 -6.73 -15.94
C LYS A 87 5.74 -8.18 -16.38
N HIS A 88 6.15 -8.51 -17.61
CA HIS A 88 6.20 -9.89 -18.06
C HIS A 88 7.44 -10.59 -17.48
N TRP A 89 7.21 -11.56 -16.58
CA TRP A 89 8.28 -12.37 -15.99
C TRP A 89 8.62 -13.57 -16.87
N THR A 90 9.59 -13.38 -17.77
CA THR A 90 10.02 -14.42 -18.71
C THR A 90 11.02 -15.39 -18.08
N SER A 91 11.27 -16.53 -18.75
CA SER A 91 12.29 -17.48 -18.30
C SER A 91 13.68 -16.87 -18.29
N LEU A 92 14.02 -16.04 -19.28
CA LEU A 92 15.30 -15.32 -19.32
C LEU A 92 15.45 -14.37 -18.13
N ARG A 93 14.37 -13.66 -17.78
CA ARG A 93 14.35 -12.77 -16.61
C ARG A 93 14.51 -13.54 -15.30
N TYR A 94 13.74 -14.61 -15.09
CA TYR A 94 13.90 -15.47 -13.91
C TYR A 94 15.34 -15.99 -13.78
N GLU A 95 15.93 -16.47 -14.89
CA GLU A 95 17.30 -16.94 -14.90
C GLU A 95 18.29 -15.85 -14.49
N HIS A 96 18.13 -14.63 -15.01
CA HIS A 96 19.00 -13.51 -14.67
C HIS A 96 18.90 -13.13 -13.19
N VAL A 97 17.68 -12.98 -12.65
CA VAL A 97 17.46 -12.65 -11.24
C VAL A 97 18.02 -13.73 -10.31
N MET A 98 17.83 -15.01 -10.66
CA MET A 98 18.41 -16.13 -9.91
C MET A 98 19.95 -16.08 -9.93
N LYS A 99 20.58 -15.75 -11.06
CA LYS A 99 22.03 -15.56 -11.15
C LYS A 99 22.52 -14.38 -10.30
N LEU A 100 21.78 -13.27 -10.25
CA LEU A 100 22.12 -12.13 -9.40
C LEU A 100 22.08 -12.50 -7.91
N ARG A 101 21.01 -13.18 -7.48
CA ARG A 101 20.86 -13.69 -6.10
C ARG A 101 21.93 -14.74 -5.76
N GLN A 102 22.25 -15.64 -6.70
CA GLN A 102 23.34 -16.60 -6.54
C GLN A 102 24.69 -15.90 -6.35
N ALA A 103 25.00 -14.91 -7.20
CA ALA A 103 26.25 -14.17 -7.10
C ALA A 103 26.36 -13.42 -5.76
N ALA A 104 25.25 -12.92 -5.21
CA ALA A 104 25.22 -12.33 -3.87
C ALA A 104 25.51 -13.36 -2.77
N LEU A 105 24.92 -14.57 -2.87
CA LEU A 105 25.18 -15.69 -1.96
C LEU A 105 26.65 -16.13 -1.99
N ASP A 106 27.23 -16.27 -3.18
CA ASP A 106 28.63 -16.67 -3.34
C ASP A 106 29.58 -15.60 -2.81
N THR A 107 29.32 -14.33 -3.11
CA THR A 107 30.12 -13.21 -2.57
C THR A 107 30.07 -13.18 -1.04
N ALA A 108 28.89 -13.40 -0.44
CA ALA A 108 28.75 -13.47 1.01
C ALA A 108 29.55 -14.62 1.63
N ARG A 109 29.58 -15.79 0.97
CA ARG A 109 30.40 -16.93 1.39
C ARG A 109 31.89 -16.65 1.23
N GLU A 110 32.31 -16.03 0.14
CA GLU A 110 33.71 -15.66 -0.13
C GLU A 110 34.25 -14.64 0.88
N MET A 111 33.41 -13.70 1.31
CA MET A 111 33.74 -12.71 2.36
C MET A 111 33.62 -13.25 3.78
N TRP A 112 33.24 -14.53 3.94
CA TRP A 112 33.03 -15.19 5.23
C TRP A 112 31.99 -14.43 6.10
N ALA A 113 30.94 -13.92 5.44
CA ALA A 113 29.87 -13.22 6.12
C ALA A 113 29.10 -14.15 7.06
N ASP A 114 28.68 -13.63 8.21
CA ASP A 114 27.85 -14.37 9.16
C ASP A 114 26.41 -14.47 8.67
N TYR A 115 25.92 -13.41 8.01
CA TYR A 115 24.56 -13.33 7.51
C TYR A 115 24.49 -12.70 6.12
N LEU A 116 23.50 -13.13 5.35
CA LEU A 116 23.09 -12.51 4.10
C LEU A 116 21.62 -12.09 4.22
N LEU A 117 21.35 -10.79 4.16
CA LEU A 117 20.01 -10.24 4.06
C LEU A 117 19.74 -9.88 2.61
N MET A 118 18.73 -10.51 2.00
CA MET A 118 18.21 -10.13 0.69
C MET A 118 16.96 -9.28 0.86
N VAL A 119 16.86 -8.20 0.10
CA VAL A 119 15.75 -7.24 0.13
C VAL A 119 15.41 -6.83 -1.31
N ASP A 120 14.20 -7.11 -1.77
CA ASP A 120 13.68 -6.55 -3.03
C ASP A 120 13.31 -5.06 -2.83
N CYS A 121 13.53 -4.24 -3.85
CA CYS A 121 13.43 -2.78 -3.78
C CYS A 121 12.03 -2.24 -3.48
N ASP A 122 11.00 -3.01 -3.77
CA ASP A 122 9.63 -2.62 -3.60
C ASP A 122 9.12 -2.87 -2.17
N ASN A 123 9.93 -3.47 -1.31
CA ASN A 123 9.60 -3.70 0.09
C ASN A 123 9.82 -2.46 0.96
N LEU A 124 8.75 -2.01 1.61
CA LEU A 124 8.73 -0.90 2.54
C LEU A 124 9.00 -1.40 3.97
N LEU A 125 10.27 -1.53 4.36
CA LEU A 125 10.65 -1.93 5.71
C LEU A 125 10.43 -0.78 6.70
N THR A 126 9.32 -0.82 7.46
CA THR A 126 8.95 0.21 8.44
C THR A 126 9.57 0.03 9.82
N ASN A 127 10.36 -1.03 10.03
CA ASN A 127 10.93 -1.39 11.33
C ASN A 127 12.46 -1.33 11.30
N ARG A 128 13.06 -0.32 11.94
CA ARG A 128 14.52 -0.09 11.96
C ARG A 128 15.33 -1.26 12.50
N ASP A 129 14.73 -2.04 13.40
CA ASP A 129 15.42 -3.14 14.07
C ASP A 129 15.20 -4.49 13.38
N VAL A 130 14.62 -4.52 12.17
CA VAL A 130 14.20 -5.78 11.51
C VAL A 130 15.36 -6.77 11.39
N LEU A 131 16.56 -6.33 10.97
CA LEU A 131 17.73 -7.19 10.86
C LEU A 131 18.07 -7.84 12.21
N TRP A 132 18.26 -7.03 13.27
CA TRP A 132 18.57 -7.52 14.61
C TRP A 132 17.50 -8.42 15.19
N LYS A 133 16.22 -8.13 14.93
CA LYS A 133 15.09 -8.94 15.36
C LYS A 133 15.10 -10.31 14.68
N LEU A 134 15.34 -10.36 13.37
CA LEU A 134 15.46 -11.61 12.62
C LEU A 134 16.67 -12.45 13.08
N MET A 135 17.83 -11.82 13.30
CA MET A 135 19.01 -12.50 13.84
C MET A 135 18.75 -13.14 15.21
N ARG A 136 17.99 -12.46 16.08
CA ARG A 136 17.62 -12.97 17.42
C ARG A 136 16.73 -14.22 17.38
N GLU A 137 15.99 -14.46 16.29
CA GLU A 137 15.19 -15.68 16.15
C GLU A 137 16.06 -16.94 15.96
N ASN A 138 17.36 -16.77 15.67
CA ASN A 138 18.34 -17.84 15.52
C ASN A 138 17.87 -18.97 14.59
N LYS A 139 17.31 -18.60 13.45
CA LYS A 139 16.88 -19.54 12.39
C LYS A 139 17.90 -19.56 11.26
N THR A 140 17.95 -20.65 10.53
CA THR A 140 18.86 -20.77 9.36
C THR A 140 18.42 -19.85 8.24
N MET A 141 17.10 -19.76 8.03
CA MET A 141 16.48 -18.89 7.04
C MET A 141 15.19 -18.33 7.63
N VAL A 142 15.09 -17.01 7.70
CA VAL A 142 13.93 -16.31 8.28
C VAL A 142 13.58 -15.05 7.52
N ALA A 143 12.29 -14.80 7.36
CA ALA A 143 11.77 -13.58 6.75
C ALA A 143 10.90 -12.81 7.75
N PRO A 144 10.88 -11.46 7.68
CA PRO A 144 9.85 -10.67 8.32
C PRO A 144 8.56 -10.79 7.51
N MET A 145 7.41 -10.95 8.17
CA MET A 145 6.13 -10.89 7.49
C MET A 145 5.85 -9.45 7.07
N LEU A 146 5.74 -9.25 5.76
CA LEU A 146 5.40 -7.96 5.16
C LEU A 146 3.90 -7.90 4.88
N GLU A 147 3.26 -6.78 5.23
CA GLU A 147 1.83 -6.57 5.05
C GLU A 147 1.51 -6.03 3.65
N SER A 148 0.48 -6.56 2.98
CA SER A 148 -0.04 -6.02 1.72
C SER A 148 -1.53 -5.65 1.84
N ARG A 149 -2.06 -4.95 0.83
CA ARG A 149 -3.47 -4.52 0.77
C ARG A 149 -4.45 -5.69 0.56
N ALA A 150 -4.00 -6.77 -0.06
CA ALA A 150 -4.81 -7.92 -0.46
C ALA A 150 -4.46 -9.18 0.35
N ALA A 151 -4.99 -10.35 -0.01
CA ALA A 151 -4.58 -11.59 0.64
C ALA A 151 -3.13 -12.00 0.33
N TYR A 152 -2.45 -11.34 -0.60
CA TYR A 152 -1.05 -11.54 -0.98
C TYR A 152 -0.08 -11.40 0.20
N SER A 153 1.02 -12.15 0.21
CA SER A 153 2.09 -12.01 1.21
C SER A 153 3.42 -12.60 0.73
N ASN A 154 4.50 -12.31 1.46
CA ASN A 154 5.84 -12.80 1.17
C ASN A 154 6.14 -14.24 1.61
N PHE A 155 5.10 -15.06 1.84
CA PHE A 155 5.23 -16.45 2.26
C PHE A 155 4.03 -17.29 1.84
N TRP A 156 4.23 -18.61 1.73
CA TRP A 156 3.13 -19.57 1.59
C TRP A 156 3.03 -20.46 2.82
N CYS A 157 1.82 -20.87 3.23
CA CYS A 157 1.65 -21.87 4.29
C CYS A 157 1.56 -23.31 3.78
N GLY A 158 1.56 -23.51 2.47
CA GLY A 158 1.42 -24.82 1.85
C GLY A 158 1.87 -24.77 0.41
N MET A 159 2.34 -25.92 -0.09
CA MET A 159 2.64 -26.15 -1.49
C MET A 159 1.98 -27.45 -1.95
N THR A 160 1.63 -27.52 -3.24
CA THR A 160 1.19 -28.76 -3.89
C THR A 160 2.38 -29.68 -4.17
N SER A 161 2.12 -30.92 -4.61
CA SER A 161 3.18 -31.84 -5.02
C SER A 161 3.98 -31.37 -6.23
N GLN A 162 3.43 -30.43 -7.01
CA GLN A 162 4.06 -29.80 -8.17
C GLN A 162 4.74 -28.47 -7.82
N GLY A 163 4.79 -28.09 -6.53
CA GLY A 163 5.48 -26.88 -6.09
C GLY A 163 4.66 -25.59 -6.14
N TYR A 164 3.39 -25.66 -6.52
CA TYR A 164 2.52 -24.48 -6.57
C TYR A 164 1.93 -24.11 -5.23
N TYR A 165 1.42 -22.89 -5.13
CA TYR A 165 0.74 -22.36 -3.95
C TYR A 165 -0.40 -23.27 -3.47
N LYS A 166 -0.51 -23.43 -2.15
CA LYS A 166 -1.67 -24.08 -1.51
C LYS A 166 -2.06 -23.33 -0.24
N ARG A 167 -3.24 -22.70 -0.26
CA ARG A 167 -3.84 -22.08 0.94
C ARG A 167 -4.07 -23.13 2.02
N THR A 168 -3.72 -22.81 3.26
CA THR A 168 -4.00 -23.66 4.43
C THR A 168 -4.78 -22.87 5.49
N PRO A 169 -5.49 -23.56 6.42
CA PRO A 169 -6.20 -22.89 7.51
C PRO A 169 -5.30 -22.03 8.43
N ALA A 170 -4.00 -22.28 8.43
CA ALA A 170 -3.03 -21.50 9.21
C ALA A 170 -2.72 -20.13 8.59
N TYR A 171 -2.98 -19.95 7.28
CA TYR A 171 -2.57 -18.75 6.54
C TYR A 171 -3.19 -17.47 7.07
N MET A 172 -4.53 -17.39 7.12
CA MET A 172 -5.22 -16.16 7.54
C MET A 172 -4.90 -15.76 8.98
N PRO A 173 -4.88 -16.67 9.98
CA PRO A 173 -4.49 -16.31 11.35
C PRO A 173 -3.04 -15.80 11.49
N ILE A 174 -2.10 -16.34 10.70
CA ILE A 174 -0.72 -15.84 10.67
C ILE A 174 -0.69 -14.46 9.98
N ARG A 175 -1.27 -14.36 8.79
CA ARG A 175 -1.27 -13.14 7.98
C ARG A 175 -1.94 -11.95 8.68
N ARG A 176 -3.04 -12.18 9.40
CA ARG A 176 -3.77 -11.15 10.15
C ARG A 176 -3.14 -10.86 11.52
N GLN A 177 -2.02 -11.49 11.84
CA GLN A 177 -1.35 -11.43 13.14
C GLN A 177 -2.25 -11.82 14.33
N GLU A 178 -3.30 -12.62 14.10
CA GLU A 178 -4.12 -13.22 15.16
C GLU A 178 -3.30 -14.25 15.95
N ARG A 179 -2.42 -14.97 15.24
CA ARG A 179 -1.39 -15.85 15.79
C ARG A 179 -0.03 -15.25 15.55
N LYS A 180 0.60 -14.73 16.60
CA LYS A 180 1.93 -14.12 16.57
C LYS A 180 3.03 -15.12 16.90
N GLY A 181 4.15 -15.07 16.17
CA GLY A 181 5.31 -15.92 16.38
C GLY A 181 6.21 -15.97 15.16
N CYS A 182 7.09 -16.96 15.09
CA CYS A 182 7.72 -17.34 13.84
C CYS A 182 7.35 -18.78 13.47
N PHE A 183 6.91 -18.98 12.24
CA PHE A 183 6.26 -20.21 11.79
C PHE A 183 7.06 -20.85 10.66
N ALA A 184 7.18 -22.18 10.73
CA ALA A 184 7.73 -22.96 9.63
C ALA A 184 6.80 -22.85 8.41
N VAL A 185 7.38 -22.50 7.27
CA VAL A 185 6.67 -22.33 5.99
C VAL A 185 7.46 -22.98 4.87
N PRO A 186 6.80 -23.50 3.82
CA PRO A 186 7.49 -24.13 2.70
C PRO A 186 8.06 -23.16 1.67
N MET A 187 7.75 -21.86 1.73
CA MET A 187 8.28 -20.86 0.78
C MET A 187 8.31 -19.46 1.41
N LEU A 188 9.38 -18.71 1.14
CA LEU A 188 9.60 -17.30 1.47
C LEU A 188 10.10 -16.55 0.24
N HIS A 189 9.76 -15.27 0.12
CA HIS A 189 10.32 -14.38 -0.91
C HIS A 189 10.40 -12.92 -0.44
N SER A 190 10.72 -11.99 -1.35
CA SER A 190 10.88 -10.55 -1.12
C SER A 190 12.02 -10.12 -0.19
N THR A 191 11.92 -10.43 1.10
CA THR A 191 12.93 -10.08 2.11
C THR A 191 13.26 -11.30 2.96
N VAL A 192 14.51 -11.76 2.94
CA VAL A 192 14.95 -12.99 3.61
C VAL A 192 16.33 -12.82 4.23
N LEU A 193 16.47 -13.22 5.48
CA LEU A 193 17.75 -13.32 6.19
C LEU A 193 18.21 -14.78 6.22
N LEU A 194 19.45 -15.02 5.76
CA LEU A 194 20.17 -16.28 5.86
C LEU A 194 21.27 -16.19 6.92
N ASP A 195 21.37 -17.21 7.77
CA ASP A 195 22.46 -17.38 8.74
C ASP A 195 23.52 -18.33 8.15
N LEU A 196 24.54 -17.74 7.52
CA LEU A 196 25.58 -18.45 6.76
C LEU A 196 26.56 -19.21 7.65
N ARG A 197 26.55 -18.96 8.95
CA ARG A 197 27.37 -19.72 9.93
C ARG A 197 26.91 -21.16 10.07
N LYS A 198 25.67 -21.47 9.66
CA LYS A 198 25.09 -22.82 9.75
C LYS A 198 25.47 -23.63 8.53
N GLU A 199 26.06 -24.81 8.76
CA GLU A 199 26.60 -25.67 7.69
C GLU A 199 25.57 -26.03 6.61
N ALA A 200 24.29 -26.21 6.98
CA ALA A 200 23.21 -26.52 6.04
C ALA A 200 23.04 -25.44 4.94
N THR A 201 23.51 -24.21 5.17
CA THR A 201 23.43 -23.15 4.15
C THR A 201 24.41 -23.36 3.01
N ARG A 202 25.43 -24.23 3.12
CA ARG A 202 26.41 -24.50 2.05
C ARG A 202 25.79 -25.16 0.82
N GLU A 203 24.75 -25.96 1.02
CA GLU A 203 24.03 -26.65 -0.05
C GLU A 203 22.92 -25.80 -0.70
N LEU A 204 22.64 -24.60 -0.16
CA LEU A 204 21.67 -23.67 -0.75
C LEU A 204 22.21 -23.09 -2.05
N ALA A 205 21.35 -23.01 -3.06
CA ALA A 205 21.63 -22.35 -4.32
C ALA A 205 20.37 -21.71 -4.89
N PHE A 206 20.50 -20.47 -5.37
CA PHE A 206 19.51 -19.81 -6.22
C PHE A 206 19.66 -20.25 -7.68
N PHE A 207 20.91 -20.52 -8.11
CA PHE A 207 21.22 -20.93 -9.47
C PHE A 207 22.51 -21.77 -9.51
N PRO A 208 22.65 -22.76 -10.42
CA PRO A 208 21.61 -23.32 -11.28
C PRO A 208 20.52 -24.06 -10.46
N PRO A 209 19.33 -24.33 -11.04
CA PRO A 209 18.34 -25.17 -10.39
C PRO A 209 18.92 -26.54 -10.02
N HIS A 210 18.41 -27.14 -8.93
CA HIS A 210 18.84 -28.47 -8.51
C HIS A 210 18.63 -29.49 -9.65
N PRO A 211 19.52 -30.49 -9.85
CA PRO A 211 19.40 -31.46 -10.95
C PRO A 211 18.06 -32.21 -11.01
N ASP A 212 17.45 -32.47 -9.85
CA ASP A 212 16.15 -33.14 -9.74
C ASP A 212 14.94 -32.19 -9.86
N TYR A 213 15.17 -30.91 -10.15
CA TYR A 213 14.11 -29.92 -10.32
C TYR A 213 13.33 -30.16 -11.62
N SER A 214 12.01 -30.22 -11.50
CA SER A 214 11.09 -30.55 -12.62
C SER A 214 9.79 -29.73 -12.59
N TRP A 215 9.75 -28.68 -11.79
CA TRP A 215 8.57 -27.82 -11.63
C TRP A 215 8.67 -26.57 -12.53
N ALA A 216 7.76 -25.61 -12.35
CA ALA A 216 7.73 -24.37 -13.10
C ALA A 216 9.06 -23.59 -12.97
N PHE A 217 9.51 -22.95 -14.05
CA PHE A 217 10.74 -22.16 -14.02
C PHE A 217 10.47 -20.78 -13.42
N ASP A 218 10.56 -20.70 -12.10
CA ASP A 218 10.20 -19.54 -11.29
C ASP A 218 11.21 -19.41 -10.12
N ASP A 219 11.69 -18.19 -9.86
CA ASP A 219 12.78 -17.94 -8.93
C ASP A 219 12.45 -18.35 -7.48
N ILE A 220 11.21 -18.11 -7.04
CA ILE A 220 10.79 -18.39 -5.67
C ILE A 220 10.51 -19.88 -5.47
N ILE A 221 9.95 -20.55 -6.48
CA ILE A 221 9.70 -22.00 -6.43
C ILE A 221 11.01 -22.78 -6.50
N ILE A 222 11.93 -22.39 -7.39
CA ILE A 222 13.25 -23.02 -7.54
C ILE A 222 14.03 -22.90 -6.23
N PHE A 223 14.06 -21.72 -5.61
CA PHE A 223 14.77 -21.53 -4.35
C PHE A 223 14.13 -22.31 -3.19
N ALA A 224 12.80 -22.36 -3.12
CA ALA A 224 12.11 -23.18 -2.13
C ALA A 224 12.42 -24.67 -2.27
N PHE A 225 12.53 -25.17 -3.51
CA PHE A 225 12.97 -26.53 -3.78
C PHE A 225 14.42 -26.76 -3.34
N SER A 226 15.33 -25.83 -3.66
CA SER A 226 16.73 -25.89 -3.23
C SER A 226 16.84 -25.98 -1.71
N ALA A 227 16.13 -25.10 -0.99
CA ALA A 227 16.08 -25.14 0.47
C ALA A 227 15.53 -26.46 1.02
N ARG A 228 14.52 -27.04 0.38
CA ARG A 228 13.99 -28.36 0.75
C ARG A 228 15.02 -29.47 0.55
N MET A 229 15.76 -29.47 -0.56
CA MET A 229 16.80 -30.49 -0.83
C MET A 229 18.00 -30.35 0.11
N ALA A 230 18.33 -29.12 0.50
CA ALA A 230 19.36 -28.81 1.50
C ALA A 230 18.89 -29.06 2.96
N GLU A 231 17.66 -29.58 3.16
CA GLU A 231 17.04 -29.77 4.48
C GLU A 231 16.97 -28.48 5.34
N VAL A 232 16.89 -27.32 4.69
CA VAL A 232 16.80 -26.01 5.35
C VAL A 232 15.34 -25.59 5.49
N GLN A 233 14.85 -25.60 6.75
CA GLN A 233 13.52 -25.08 7.05
C GLN A 233 13.48 -23.54 6.99
N MET A 234 12.54 -23.01 6.20
CA MET A 234 12.18 -21.60 6.15
C MET A 234 11.23 -21.20 7.28
N TYR A 235 11.38 -19.97 7.80
CA TYR A 235 10.52 -19.40 8.84
C TYR A 235 10.02 -18.01 8.49
N ILE A 236 8.71 -17.75 8.63
CA ILE A 236 8.12 -16.41 8.56
C ILE A 236 7.87 -15.88 9.96
N CYS A 237 8.24 -14.63 10.26
CA CYS A 237 8.02 -14.04 11.58
C CYS A 237 7.07 -12.85 11.54
N ASN A 238 6.06 -12.83 12.42
CA ASN A 238 4.99 -11.82 12.45
C ASN A 238 4.71 -11.27 13.86
N ARG A 239 5.71 -11.25 14.74
CA ARG A 239 5.55 -10.79 16.13
C ARG A 239 5.09 -9.33 16.23
N GLU A 240 5.48 -8.53 15.24
CA GLU A 240 5.16 -7.12 15.08
C GLU A 240 5.08 -6.79 13.59
N THR A 241 4.67 -5.56 13.26
CA THR A 241 4.71 -5.06 11.89
C THR A 241 6.15 -4.70 11.53
N TYR A 242 6.71 -5.43 10.57
CA TYR A 242 8.08 -5.22 10.09
C TYR A 242 8.15 -4.31 8.87
N GLY A 243 7.10 -4.31 8.05
CA GLY A 243 7.04 -3.56 6.81
C GLY A 243 5.88 -3.97 5.94
N TYR A 244 5.87 -3.44 4.72
CA TYR A 244 4.82 -3.59 3.73
C TYR A 244 5.42 -3.97 2.38
N LEU A 245 4.61 -4.57 1.51
CA LEU A 245 4.98 -4.84 0.12
C LEU A 245 3.80 -4.57 -0.81
N PRO A 246 4.04 -4.09 -2.05
CA PRO A 246 3.00 -3.97 -3.04
C PRO A 246 2.51 -5.34 -3.50
N VAL A 247 1.29 -5.36 -4.03
CA VAL A 247 0.76 -6.56 -4.71
C VAL A 247 1.35 -6.59 -6.13
N PRO A 248 1.87 -7.76 -6.59
CA PRO A 248 2.40 -7.89 -7.93
C PRO A 248 1.37 -7.50 -8.99
N LEU A 249 1.86 -6.86 -10.03
CA LEU A 249 1.06 -6.51 -11.19
C LEU A 249 1.07 -7.64 -12.23
N ARG A 250 0.07 -7.61 -13.11
CA ARG A 250 -0.06 -8.58 -14.21
C ARG A 250 0.90 -8.22 -15.34
N SER A 251 1.22 -9.20 -16.18
CA SER A 251 2.17 -9.05 -17.29
C SER A 251 1.90 -7.90 -18.28
N HIS A 252 0.63 -7.51 -18.46
CA HIS A 252 0.21 -6.43 -19.36
C HIS A 252 0.22 -5.03 -18.71
N ASN A 253 0.52 -4.93 -17.41
CA ASN A 253 0.58 -3.65 -16.72
C ASN A 253 1.83 -2.85 -17.10
N THR A 254 1.68 -1.53 -16.98
CA THR A 254 2.70 -0.54 -17.33
C THR A 254 3.52 -0.13 -16.10
N LEU A 255 4.59 0.64 -16.29
CA LEU A 255 5.34 1.24 -15.18
C LEU A 255 4.49 2.27 -14.42
N GLN A 256 3.59 2.98 -15.10
CA GLN A 256 2.65 3.89 -14.44
C GLN A 256 1.74 3.14 -13.45
N ASP A 257 1.24 1.97 -13.84
CA ASP A 257 0.41 1.13 -12.95
C ASP A 257 1.21 0.71 -11.70
N GLU A 258 2.52 0.51 -11.82
CA GLU A 258 3.41 0.20 -10.70
C GLU A 258 3.63 1.41 -9.80
N ALA A 259 3.93 2.57 -10.37
CA ALA A 259 4.06 3.81 -9.62
C ALA A 259 2.79 4.13 -8.82
N ASP A 260 1.61 3.86 -9.40
CA ASP A 260 0.31 4.01 -8.74
C ASP A 260 0.09 2.93 -7.67
N SER A 261 0.42 1.66 -7.93
CA SER A 261 0.34 0.56 -6.96
C SER A 261 1.25 0.80 -5.74
N PHE A 262 2.47 1.29 -5.98
CA PHE A 262 3.44 1.63 -4.95
C PHE A 262 2.97 2.85 -4.14
N LEU A 263 2.49 3.91 -4.80
CA LEU A 263 1.88 5.04 -4.12
C LEU A 263 0.72 4.59 -3.22
N HIS A 264 -0.18 3.74 -3.72
CA HIS A 264 -1.27 3.23 -2.89
C HIS A 264 -0.77 2.45 -1.67
N SER A 265 0.29 1.67 -1.81
CA SER A 265 0.93 0.98 -0.69
C SER A 265 1.46 1.97 0.33
N LEU A 266 2.11 3.05 -0.12
CA LEU A 266 2.57 4.15 0.73
C LEU A 266 1.42 4.82 1.49
N LEU A 267 0.33 5.16 0.79
CA LEU A 267 -0.86 5.76 1.38
C LEU A 267 -1.49 4.84 2.43
N GLU A 268 -1.43 3.52 2.24
CA GLU A 268 -1.94 2.54 3.19
C GLU A 268 -1.12 2.49 4.49
N VAL A 269 0.22 2.57 4.39
CA VAL A 269 1.09 2.71 5.57
C VAL A 269 0.65 3.92 6.41
N MET A 270 0.37 5.05 5.76
CA MET A 270 -0.04 6.29 6.40
C MET A 270 -1.43 6.27 7.06
N VAL A 271 -2.21 5.19 6.89
CA VAL A 271 -3.49 5.04 7.59
C VAL A 271 -3.26 4.79 9.09
N ARG A 272 -2.29 3.93 9.43
CA ARG A 272 -2.04 3.49 10.82
C ARG A 272 -0.71 4.00 11.36
N SER A 273 0.28 4.21 10.49
CA SER A 273 1.63 4.64 10.85
C SER A 273 1.83 6.12 10.50
N PRO A 274 2.86 6.78 11.04
CA PRO A 274 3.29 8.10 10.55
C PRO A 274 3.65 8.04 9.05
N PRO A 275 3.64 9.19 8.35
CA PRO A 275 4.17 9.29 7.00
C PRO A 275 5.57 8.70 6.90
N SER A 276 5.75 7.84 5.92
CA SER A 276 7.05 7.45 5.38
C SER A 276 7.72 8.70 4.82
N GLU A 277 8.82 9.11 5.44
CA GLU A 277 9.64 10.18 4.87
C GLU A 277 10.55 9.61 3.78
N PRO A 278 10.73 10.33 2.67
CA PRO A 278 11.70 9.94 1.67
C PRO A 278 13.12 9.94 2.21
N SER A 279 14.02 9.30 1.48
CA SER A 279 15.43 9.29 1.83
C SER A 279 16.01 10.69 1.94
N VAL A 280 16.71 10.97 3.05
CA VAL A 280 17.50 12.21 3.20
C VAL A 280 18.74 12.23 2.32
N TYR A 281 19.09 11.10 1.71
CA TYR A 281 20.24 10.92 0.82
C TYR A 281 19.87 11.01 -0.66
N LEU A 282 18.65 11.45 -0.98
CA LEU A 282 18.17 11.63 -2.33
C LEU A 282 17.65 13.04 -2.56
N SER A 283 17.97 13.60 -3.73
CA SER A 283 17.47 14.89 -4.18
C SER A 283 16.18 14.69 -4.96
N LEU A 284 15.04 14.87 -4.28
CA LEU A 284 13.74 14.71 -4.93
C LEU A 284 13.25 16.00 -5.56
N PRO A 285 12.70 15.94 -6.78
CA PRO A 285 12.02 17.10 -7.34
C PRO A 285 10.89 17.52 -6.39
N PRO A 286 10.68 18.83 -6.20
CA PRO A 286 9.57 19.30 -5.41
C PRO A 286 8.28 18.89 -6.10
N LYS A 287 7.40 18.19 -5.38
CA LYS A 287 6.05 17.92 -5.85
C LYS A 287 5.35 19.21 -6.24
N GLN A 288 4.56 19.18 -7.32
CA GLN A 288 3.83 20.34 -7.84
C GLN A 288 2.32 20.07 -7.81
N PRO A 289 1.67 20.21 -6.64
CA PRO A 289 0.26 19.91 -6.53
C PRO A 289 -0.59 20.80 -7.44
N ASP A 290 -1.49 20.20 -8.19
CA ASP A 290 -2.45 20.89 -9.05
C ASP A 290 -3.89 20.61 -8.62
N LYS A 291 -4.84 21.23 -9.32
CA LYS A 291 -6.27 21.05 -9.03
C LYS A 291 -6.93 20.03 -9.95
N MET A 292 -6.16 19.12 -10.58
CA MET A 292 -6.63 18.10 -11.53
C MET A 292 -7.49 18.70 -12.67
N GLY A 293 -7.17 19.92 -13.10
CA GLY A 293 -7.96 20.67 -14.10
C GLY A 293 -9.24 21.34 -13.58
N PHE A 294 -9.56 21.26 -12.29
CA PHE A 294 -10.67 21.98 -11.66
C PHE A 294 -10.30 23.41 -11.25
N ASP A 295 -11.28 24.31 -11.18
CA ASP A 295 -11.10 25.65 -10.58
C ASP A 295 -10.67 25.58 -9.11
N GLU A 296 -11.25 24.61 -8.37
CA GLU A 296 -10.99 24.40 -6.95
C GLU A 296 -11.27 22.94 -6.56
N VAL A 297 -10.41 22.38 -5.71
CA VAL A 297 -10.64 21.11 -5.03
C VAL A 297 -10.80 21.40 -3.55
N PHE A 298 -11.87 20.92 -2.92
CA PHE A 298 -12.16 21.20 -1.52
C PHE A 298 -11.88 19.99 -0.63
N MET A 299 -11.20 20.20 0.49
CA MET A 299 -10.97 19.21 1.53
C MET A 299 -11.74 19.60 2.78
N ILE A 300 -12.79 18.85 3.08
CA ILE A 300 -13.69 19.10 4.22
C ILE A 300 -13.16 18.35 5.43
N ASN A 301 -12.85 19.06 6.51
CA ASN A 301 -12.35 18.44 7.73
C ASN A 301 -12.87 19.13 9.00
N LEU A 302 -13.25 18.32 9.99
CA LEU A 302 -13.64 18.81 11.31
C LEU A 302 -12.44 19.45 12.03
N LEU A 303 -12.59 20.67 12.56
CA LEU A 303 -11.50 21.37 13.25
C LEU A 303 -10.88 20.55 14.40
N ARG A 304 -11.69 19.79 15.13
CA ARG A 304 -11.22 18.92 16.23
C ARG A 304 -10.39 17.71 15.78
N ARG A 305 -10.37 17.39 14.48
CA ARG A 305 -9.65 16.25 13.89
C ARG A 305 -8.40 16.71 13.15
N SER A 306 -7.46 17.30 13.88
CA SER A 306 -6.16 17.71 13.34
C SER A 306 -5.34 16.50 12.89
N ASP A 307 -5.46 15.36 13.60
CA ASP A 307 -4.86 14.08 13.26
C ASP A 307 -5.21 13.61 11.84
N ARG A 308 -6.50 13.66 11.49
CA ARG A 308 -6.98 13.26 10.15
C ARG A 308 -6.65 14.31 9.10
N ARG A 309 -6.68 15.59 9.48
CA ARG A 309 -6.30 16.69 8.61
C ARG A 309 -4.88 16.51 8.09
N GLU A 310 -3.94 16.28 9.00
CA GLU A 310 -2.53 16.13 8.67
C GLU A 310 -2.31 14.92 7.74
N ARG A 311 -2.89 13.76 8.08
CA ARG A 311 -2.81 12.55 7.24
C ARG A 311 -3.40 12.76 5.84
N MET A 312 -4.56 13.40 5.75
CA MET A 312 -5.21 13.66 4.46
C MET A 312 -4.44 14.69 3.63
N LEU A 313 -3.91 15.75 4.25
CA LEU A 313 -3.06 16.72 3.55
C LEU A 313 -1.77 16.07 3.04
N ARG A 314 -1.15 15.18 3.83
CA ARG A 314 0.00 14.40 3.36
C ARG A 314 -0.39 13.47 2.21
N THR A 315 -1.53 12.79 2.32
CA THR A 315 -2.04 11.89 1.27
C THR A 315 -2.31 12.62 -0.05
N LEU A 316 -2.89 13.82 0.02
CA LEU A 316 -3.14 14.66 -1.16
C LEU A 316 -1.83 15.24 -1.72
N TYR A 317 -0.87 15.59 -0.85
CA TYR A 317 0.46 16.00 -1.27
C TYR A 317 1.21 14.89 -2.02
N GLU A 318 1.18 13.64 -1.53
CA GLU A 318 1.78 12.49 -2.22
C GLU A 318 1.14 12.19 -3.58
N GLN A 319 -0.15 12.53 -3.74
CA GLN A 319 -0.89 12.44 -5.01
C GLN A 319 -0.80 13.70 -5.87
N GLU A 320 -0.06 14.73 -5.43
CA GLU A 320 0.04 16.03 -6.11
C GLU A 320 -1.31 16.72 -6.34
N ILE A 321 -2.22 16.61 -5.37
CA ILE A 321 -3.54 17.26 -5.39
C ILE A 321 -3.53 18.46 -4.45
N ALA A 322 -3.58 19.66 -5.01
CA ALA A 322 -3.82 20.90 -4.30
C ALA A 322 -5.29 20.97 -3.86
N CYS A 323 -5.55 21.43 -2.64
CA CYS A 323 -6.91 21.63 -2.15
C CYS A 323 -7.06 22.86 -1.24
N LYS A 324 -8.27 23.44 -1.24
CA LYS A 324 -8.72 24.43 -0.26
C LYS A 324 -9.36 23.71 0.93
N ILE A 325 -8.83 23.95 2.12
CA ILE A 325 -9.35 23.37 3.36
C ILE A 325 -10.60 24.13 3.79
N ILE A 326 -11.69 23.40 4.02
CA ILE A 326 -12.94 23.93 4.54
C ILE A 326 -13.21 23.33 5.91
N SER A 327 -13.48 24.21 6.88
CA SER A 327 -13.86 23.79 8.22
C SER A 327 -15.23 23.13 8.16
N ALA A 328 -15.28 21.83 8.46
CA ALA A 328 -16.54 21.10 8.51
C ALA A 328 -17.38 21.55 9.72
N VAL A 329 -18.69 21.55 9.54
CA VAL A 329 -19.67 21.77 10.60
C VAL A 329 -19.68 20.54 11.50
N ASP A 330 -19.33 20.72 12.78
CA ASP A 330 -19.36 19.64 13.77
C ASP A 330 -20.78 19.41 14.24
N GLY A 331 -21.45 18.46 13.60
CA GLY A 331 -22.80 18.06 13.95
C GLY A 331 -22.96 17.69 15.44
N LYS A 332 -21.95 17.09 16.06
CA LYS A 332 -22.01 16.72 17.49
C LYS A 332 -22.01 17.94 18.41
N ALA A 333 -21.50 19.08 17.94
CA ALA A 333 -21.48 20.34 18.68
C ALA A 333 -22.75 21.19 18.45
N LEU A 334 -23.63 20.79 17.52
CA LEU A 334 -24.89 21.50 17.27
C LEU A 334 -25.94 21.12 18.31
N ASN A 335 -26.56 22.14 18.91
CA ASN A 335 -27.69 21.99 19.81
C ASN A 335 -29.02 22.14 19.04
N THR A 336 -30.09 21.54 19.55
CA THR A 336 -31.42 21.56 18.91
C THR A 336 -31.91 22.98 18.63
N SER A 337 -31.68 23.92 19.56
CA SER A 337 -32.06 25.32 19.40
C SER A 337 -31.34 26.02 18.24
N GLN A 338 -30.08 25.67 17.97
CA GLN A 338 -29.31 26.23 16.85
C GLN A 338 -29.83 25.68 15.51
N ILE A 339 -30.23 24.41 15.48
CA ILE A 339 -30.81 23.78 14.30
C ILE A 339 -32.17 24.42 13.97
N GLU A 340 -32.98 24.68 14.99
CA GLU A 340 -34.26 25.39 14.87
C GLU A 340 -34.08 26.84 14.39
N GLU A 341 -33.07 27.55 14.90
CA GLU A 341 -32.75 28.92 14.50
C GLU A 341 -32.27 29.01 13.04
N LEU A 342 -31.55 28.00 12.57
CA LEU A 342 -31.19 27.85 11.15
C LEU A 342 -32.40 27.51 10.25
N GLY A 343 -33.58 27.28 10.83
CA GLY A 343 -34.80 26.92 10.11
C GLY A 343 -34.74 25.54 9.47
N ILE A 344 -33.85 24.66 9.94
CA ILE A 344 -33.64 23.34 9.36
C ILE A 344 -34.69 22.39 9.96
N GLN A 345 -35.57 21.87 9.11
CA GLN A 345 -36.56 20.87 9.49
C GLN A 345 -36.39 19.61 8.66
N MET A 346 -36.40 18.45 9.32
CA MET A 346 -36.42 17.17 8.62
C MET A 346 -37.77 16.99 7.92
N MET A 347 -37.74 16.51 6.67
CA MET A 347 -38.97 16.27 5.94
C MET A 347 -39.84 15.21 6.63
N PRO A 348 -41.16 15.42 6.71
CA PRO A 348 -42.08 14.41 7.22
C PRO A 348 -41.93 13.08 6.47
N GLY A 349 -41.68 11.99 7.20
CA GLY A 349 -41.53 10.65 6.62
C GLY A 349 -40.16 10.35 6.01
N TYR A 350 -39.18 11.25 6.11
CA TYR A 350 -37.81 10.92 5.75
C TYR A 350 -37.26 9.83 6.67
N SER A 351 -36.74 8.77 6.06
CA SER A 351 -36.00 7.71 6.70
C SER A 351 -34.81 7.40 5.80
N ASP A 352 -33.62 7.28 6.40
CA ASP A 352 -32.45 6.78 5.70
C ASP A 352 -32.78 5.42 5.05
N PRO A 353 -32.62 5.27 3.72
CA PRO A 353 -32.93 4.04 3.01
C PRO A 353 -32.06 2.84 3.43
N TYR A 354 -30.89 3.08 4.04
CA TYR A 354 -29.98 2.01 4.45
C TYR A 354 -30.24 1.53 5.89
N HIS A 355 -30.48 2.45 6.83
CA HIS A 355 -30.61 2.13 8.25
C HIS A 355 -32.03 2.27 8.80
N GLY A 356 -32.99 2.75 8.02
CA GLY A 356 -34.40 2.86 8.44
C GLY A 356 -34.61 3.85 9.60
N ARG A 357 -33.75 4.86 9.72
CA ARG A 357 -33.72 5.83 10.84
C ARG A 357 -33.70 7.28 10.34
N PRO A 358 -34.08 8.26 11.18
CA PRO A 358 -33.83 9.68 10.92
C PRO A 358 -32.33 10.00 10.77
N LEU A 359 -32.02 11.18 10.20
CA LEU A 359 -30.64 11.66 10.09
C LEU A 359 -29.96 11.72 11.47
N THR A 360 -28.68 11.42 11.49
CA THR A 360 -27.83 11.65 12.65
C THR A 360 -27.29 13.08 12.65
N LYS A 361 -26.88 13.57 13.82
CA LYS A 361 -26.23 14.89 13.94
C LYS A 361 -24.98 14.99 13.04
N GLY A 362 -24.21 13.90 12.92
CA GLY A 362 -23.04 13.82 12.05
C GLY A 362 -23.37 13.95 10.56
N GLU A 363 -24.43 13.28 10.10
CA GLU A 363 -24.92 13.44 8.72
C GLU A 363 -25.45 14.85 8.45
N LEU A 364 -26.12 15.47 9.43
CA LEU A 364 -26.53 16.88 9.35
C LEU A 364 -25.31 17.82 9.22
N GLY A 365 -24.27 17.60 10.04
CA GLY A 365 -23.01 18.36 9.95
C GLY A 365 -22.33 18.19 8.59
N CYS A 366 -22.35 16.97 8.03
CA CYS A 366 -21.87 16.70 6.67
C CYS A 366 -22.66 17.53 5.64
N PHE A 367 -23.99 17.45 5.67
CA PHE A 367 -24.86 18.22 4.76
C PHE A 367 -24.56 19.72 4.82
N LEU A 368 -24.49 20.31 6.03
CA LEU A 368 -24.22 21.73 6.20
C LEU A 368 -22.83 22.13 5.70
N SER A 369 -21.83 21.27 5.88
CA SER A 369 -20.49 21.51 5.35
C SER A 369 -20.49 21.59 3.82
N HIS A 370 -21.19 20.67 3.16
CA HIS A 370 -21.35 20.69 1.71
C HIS A 370 -22.20 21.88 1.23
N PHE A 371 -23.25 22.25 1.96
CA PHE A 371 -24.10 23.39 1.66
C PHE A 371 -23.34 24.73 1.73
N ASN A 372 -22.42 24.88 2.68
CA ASN A 372 -21.59 26.08 2.79
C ASN A 372 -20.66 26.24 1.58
N ILE A 373 -20.08 25.14 1.10
CA ILE A 373 -19.25 25.14 -0.12
C ILE A 373 -20.10 25.48 -1.34
N TRP A 374 -21.29 24.89 -1.44
CA TRP A 374 -22.24 25.20 -2.49
C TRP A 374 -22.54 26.71 -2.54
N THR A 375 -22.80 27.32 -1.38
CA THR A 375 -23.07 28.76 -1.28
C THR A 375 -21.87 29.58 -1.74
N GLU A 376 -20.66 29.23 -1.29
CA GLU A 376 -19.41 29.88 -1.70
C GLU A 376 -19.19 29.81 -3.22
N VAL A 377 -19.39 28.64 -3.83
CA VAL A 377 -19.24 28.43 -5.28
C VAL A 377 -20.21 29.32 -6.06
N ARG A 378 -21.46 29.44 -5.59
CA ARG A 378 -22.49 30.25 -6.24
C ARG A 378 -22.24 31.74 -6.11
N GLU A 379 -21.61 32.17 -5.02
CA GLU A 379 -21.18 33.57 -4.88
C GLU A 379 -20.06 33.92 -5.84
N ARG A 380 -19.05 33.04 -5.98
CA ARG A 380 -17.95 33.20 -6.96
C ARG A 380 -18.47 33.26 -8.40
N GLU A 381 -19.48 32.45 -8.76
CA GLU A 381 -20.13 32.53 -10.08
C GLU A 381 -20.71 33.93 -10.33
N ARG A 382 -21.45 34.47 -9.37
CA ARG A 382 -22.06 35.80 -9.49
C ARG A 382 -21.04 36.94 -9.58
N GLU A 383 -19.85 36.75 -9.03
CA GLU A 383 -18.74 37.71 -9.18
C GLU A 383 -18.20 37.65 -10.62
N ARG A 384 -17.90 36.46 -11.13
CA ARG A 384 -17.43 36.25 -12.51
C ARG A 384 -18.44 36.74 -13.56
N GLU A 385 -19.74 36.46 -13.36
CA GLU A 385 -20.82 36.97 -14.21
C GLU A 385 -20.85 38.51 -14.26
N ARG A 386 -20.57 39.17 -13.13
CA ARG A 386 -20.50 40.65 -13.06
C ARG A 386 -19.26 41.21 -13.73
N GLU A 387 -18.17 40.45 -13.74
CA GLU A 387 -16.90 40.82 -14.37
C GLU A 387 -16.89 40.59 -15.90
N GLY A 388 -17.95 39.99 -16.45
CA GLY A 388 -18.11 39.80 -17.90
C GLY A 388 -17.29 38.64 -18.47
N GLU A 389 -16.76 37.77 -17.61
CA GLU A 389 -16.22 36.48 -18.02
C GLU A 389 -17.42 35.59 -18.42
N GLY A 390 -17.53 35.25 -19.71
CA GLY A 390 -18.69 34.52 -20.25
C GLY A 390 -18.99 33.20 -19.53
N GLU A 391 -20.23 32.69 -19.67
CA GLU A 391 -20.70 31.45 -19.05
C GLU A 391 -19.72 30.28 -19.29
N ARG A 392 -19.00 29.87 -18.24
CA ARG A 392 -18.31 28.57 -18.20
C ARG A 392 -19.18 27.60 -17.43
N GLU A 393 -19.40 26.41 -17.99
CA GLU A 393 -20.21 25.37 -17.37
C GLU A 393 -19.49 24.82 -16.12
N MET A 394 -19.96 25.19 -14.93
CA MET A 394 -19.40 24.73 -13.65
C MET A 394 -19.93 23.32 -13.32
N LYS A 395 -19.00 22.37 -13.14
CA LYS A 395 -19.32 20.98 -12.76
C LYS A 395 -18.76 20.70 -11.37
N CYS A 396 -19.63 20.51 -10.39
CA CYS A 396 -19.20 20.13 -9.04
C CYS A 396 -19.19 18.61 -8.92
N PHE A 397 -18.04 18.02 -8.61
CA PHE A 397 -17.90 16.58 -8.41
C PHE A 397 -17.90 16.24 -6.91
N THR A 398 -18.83 15.40 -6.46
CA THR A 398 -18.92 14.99 -5.05
C THR A 398 -18.87 13.47 -4.90
N LYS A 399 -18.25 12.98 -3.82
CA LYS A 399 -18.09 11.55 -3.50
C LYS A 399 -19.36 10.91 -2.91
N TYR A 400 -20.36 11.70 -2.54
CA TYR A 400 -21.58 11.20 -1.91
C TYR A 400 -22.80 11.40 -2.83
N HIS A 401 -23.44 10.27 -3.15
CA HIS A 401 -24.83 10.22 -3.61
C HIS A 401 -25.76 10.70 -2.50
N MET A 402 -25.85 12.01 -2.30
CA MET A 402 -26.92 12.63 -1.52
C MET A 402 -27.58 13.73 -2.34
N LEU A 403 -28.27 13.32 -3.39
CA LEU A 403 -29.43 14.07 -3.89
C LEU A 403 -30.67 13.26 -3.51
N PRO A 404 -31.44 13.68 -2.49
CA PRO A 404 -32.75 13.10 -2.28
C PRO A 404 -33.63 13.47 -3.47
N SER A 405 -34.11 12.46 -4.18
CA SER A 405 -35.08 12.54 -5.29
C SER A 405 -36.49 12.90 -4.83
N SER A 406 -36.65 13.57 -3.68
CA SER A 406 -37.94 14.05 -3.19
C SER A 406 -38.15 15.52 -3.53
N VAL A 407 -39.19 15.76 -4.34
CA VAL A 407 -39.58 16.98 -5.05
C VAL A 407 -39.83 18.22 -4.15
N SER A 408 -39.78 18.11 -2.82
CA SER A 408 -40.15 19.18 -1.87
C SER A 408 -38.99 20.06 -1.36
N GLN A 409 -37.74 19.58 -1.29
CA GLN A 409 -36.59 20.41 -0.84
C GLN A 409 -36.12 21.42 -1.90
N LEU A 410 -36.49 21.18 -3.16
CA LEU A 410 -36.08 21.96 -4.33
C LEU A 410 -36.73 23.35 -4.41
N ALA A 411 -37.60 23.72 -3.47
CA ALA A 411 -38.34 24.99 -3.47
C ALA A 411 -37.54 26.16 -2.87
N HIS A 412 -36.54 25.89 -2.02
CA HIS A 412 -35.72 26.94 -1.38
C HIS A 412 -34.54 27.42 -2.25
N PHE A 413 -34.24 26.72 -3.34
CA PHE A 413 -33.21 27.10 -4.31
C PHE A 413 -33.83 27.95 -5.43
N LYS A 414 -33.72 29.28 -5.33
CA LYS A 414 -34.34 30.24 -6.28
C LYS A 414 -33.84 30.13 -7.73
N ARG A 415 -32.65 29.55 -7.99
CA ARG A 415 -32.13 29.23 -9.32
C ARG A 415 -31.37 27.89 -9.29
N ARG A 416 -31.70 27.01 -10.24
CA ARG A 416 -31.36 25.57 -10.31
C ARG A 416 -30.40 25.22 -11.46
N ASP A 417 -29.37 26.03 -11.61
CA ASP A 417 -28.40 26.01 -12.70
C ASP A 417 -27.07 25.36 -12.30
N LEU A 418 -26.83 25.11 -10.99
CA LEU A 418 -25.67 24.32 -10.59
C LEU A 418 -25.89 22.84 -10.94
N ARG A 419 -25.03 22.33 -11.81
CA ARG A 419 -24.98 20.90 -12.15
C ARG A 419 -23.95 20.20 -11.26
N ALA A 420 -24.44 19.42 -10.30
CA ALA A 420 -23.61 18.54 -9.49
C ALA A 420 -23.55 17.15 -10.14
N PHE A 421 -22.35 16.61 -10.26
CA PHE A 421 -22.07 15.30 -10.84
C PHE A 421 -21.32 14.44 -9.82
N SER A 422 -21.38 13.13 -10.00
CA SER A 422 -20.40 12.20 -9.46
C SER A 422 -19.54 11.75 -10.62
N ALA A 423 -18.23 11.67 -10.43
CA ALA A 423 -17.35 11.11 -11.45
C ALA A 423 -17.50 9.58 -11.41
N GLU A 424 -17.64 8.98 -12.58
CA GLU A 424 -17.54 7.52 -12.78
C GLU A 424 -16.64 7.30 -14.01
N PRO A 425 -15.47 6.66 -13.86
CA PRO A 425 -14.86 6.18 -12.62
C PRO A 425 -14.55 7.30 -11.60
N LEU A 426 -14.35 6.93 -10.33
CA LEU A 426 -13.93 7.89 -9.31
C LEU A 426 -12.55 8.47 -9.67
N LEU A 427 -12.36 9.77 -9.41
CA LEU A 427 -11.07 10.43 -9.58
C LEU A 427 -10.09 10.10 -8.44
N VAL A 428 -10.62 9.86 -7.25
CA VAL A 428 -9.86 9.43 -6.06
C VAL A 428 -10.62 8.32 -5.35
N TYR A 429 -9.96 7.17 -5.18
CA TYR A 429 -10.53 6.00 -4.52
C TYR A 429 -10.23 6.02 -3.01
N PRO A 430 -11.16 5.61 -2.14
CA PRO A 430 -10.84 5.42 -0.73
C PRO A 430 -9.86 4.25 -0.56
N THR A 431 -8.97 4.35 0.44
CA THR A 431 -8.12 3.21 0.83
C THR A 431 -8.94 2.11 1.53
N HIS A 432 -10.01 2.48 2.23
CA HIS A 432 -10.92 1.56 2.93
C HIS A 432 -12.37 1.97 2.66
N TYR A 433 -13.21 1.00 2.33
CA TYR A 433 -14.64 1.16 2.20
C TYR A 433 -15.34 0.91 3.53
N THR A 434 -16.58 1.40 3.62
CA THR A 434 -17.46 1.11 4.75
C THR A 434 -17.54 -0.41 4.97
N GLY A 435 -17.27 -0.88 6.19
CA GLY A 435 -17.25 -2.30 6.55
C GLY A 435 -15.84 -2.90 6.63
N ASP A 436 -14.86 -2.31 5.95
CA ASP A 436 -13.50 -2.84 5.93
C ASP A 436 -12.81 -2.71 7.31
N ALA A 437 -11.90 -3.64 7.58
CA ALA A 437 -11.12 -3.63 8.81
C ALA A 437 -10.20 -2.39 8.84
N GLY A 438 -10.43 -1.48 9.79
CA GLY A 438 -9.69 -0.21 9.88
C GLY A 438 -10.41 0.98 9.25
N TYR A 439 -11.62 0.79 8.69
CA TYR A 439 -12.50 1.89 8.31
C TYR A 439 -12.86 2.76 9.52
N ILE A 440 -12.84 4.08 9.36
CA ILE A 440 -13.16 5.03 10.42
C ILE A 440 -14.08 6.14 9.88
N SER A 441 -15.16 6.43 10.60
CA SER A 441 -16.13 7.46 10.22
C SER A 441 -16.55 8.35 11.39
N ASP A 442 -16.60 9.67 11.16
CA ASP A 442 -17.05 10.68 12.14
C ASP A 442 -18.53 11.05 11.97
N THR A 443 -19.12 10.76 10.81
CA THR A 443 -20.53 11.06 10.50
C THR A 443 -21.46 9.98 11.07
N GLU A 444 -21.00 8.74 11.02
CA GLU A 444 -21.80 7.56 11.24
C GLU A 444 -22.01 7.18 12.72
N THR A 445 -21.16 7.65 13.63
CA THR A 445 -21.15 7.29 15.07
C THR A 445 -21.68 8.43 15.97
N SER A 446 -22.79 9.06 15.59
CA SER A 446 -23.38 10.21 16.30
C SER A 446 -24.80 9.92 16.82
N SER A 447 -25.38 10.83 17.63
CA SER A 447 -26.77 10.70 18.06
C SER A 447 -27.73 11.05 16.93
N VAL A 448 -28.99 10.64 17.07
CA VAL A 448 -30.07 11.10 16.18
C VAL A 448 -30.18 12.64 16.26
N TRP A 449 -30.52 13.28 15.14
CA TRP A 449 -30.53 14.74 15.00
C TRP A 449 -31.43 15.47 16.02
N ASP A 450 -32.56 14.88 16.39
CA ASP A 450 -33.60 15.44 17.27
C ASP A 450 -33.61 14.84 18.68
N ASN A 451 -32.79 13.82 18.94
CA ASN A 451 -32.78 13.13 20.22
C ASN A 451 -31.37 12.73 20.67
N GLU A 452 -30.83 13.50 21.61
CA GLU A 452 -29.48 13.32 22.16
C GLU A 452 -29.34 12.07 23.03
N THR A 453 -30.44 11.51 23.53
CA THR A 453 -30.44 10.31 24.38
C THR A 453 -30.27 9.01 23.58
N VAL A 454 -30.59 9.04 22.29
CA VAL A 454 -30.46 7.90 21.38
C VAL A 454 -29.09 7.97 20.71
N ARG A 455 -28.11 7.30 21.34
CA ARG A 455 -26.85 7.00 20.67
C ARG A 455 -27.12 5.98 19.58
N THR A 456 -26.64 6.27 18.38
CA THR A 456 -26.61 5.26 17.35
C THR A 456 -25.24 4.61 17.34
N ASP A 457 -25.19 3.32 17.61
CA ASP A 457 -23.96 2.55 17.48
C ASP A 457 -23.90 1.94 16.08
N TRP A 458 -22.68 1.85 15.55
CA TRP A 458 -22.46 1.25 14.24
C TRP A 458 -22.46 -0.26 14.39
N ASP A 459 -23.65 -0.85 14.29
CA ASP A 459 -23.81 -2.29 14.47
C ASP A 459 -23.37 -3.02 13.19
N ARG A 460 -22.08 -3.40 13.12
CA ARG A 460 -21.46 -4.16 12.00
C ARG A 460 -22.34 -5.30 11.49
N ALA A 461 -23.09 -5.95 12.38
CA ALA A 461 -23.92 -7.11 12.07
C ALA A 461 -25.24 -6.78 11.32
N ARG A 462 -25.68 -5.51 11.30
CA ARG A 462 -26.99 -5.09 10.77
C ARG A 462 -26.95 -4.34 9.45
N SER A 463 -25.79 -3.84 9.01
CA SER A 463 -25.68 -3.18 7.71
C SER A 463 -25.85 -4.22 6.59
N ARG A 464 -26.92 -4.08 5.80
CA ARG A 464 -27.18 -4.90 4.61
C ARG A 464 -26.02 -4.81 3.60
N LYS A 465 -25.36 -3.65 3.56
CA LYS A 465 -24.16 -3.37 2.77
C LYS A 465 -22.94 -4.16 3.24
N SER A 466 -22.79 -4.35 4.55
CA SER A 466 -21.73 -5.19 5.13
C SER A 466 -21.94 -6.67 4.84
N ARG A 467 -23.19 -7.15 4.78
CA ARG A 467 -23.50 -8.54 4.39
C ARG A 467 -23.28 -8.80 2.90
N GLU A 468 -23.74 -7.89 2.03
CA GLU A 468 -23.50 -7.98 0.59
C GLU A 468 -21.99 -7.87 0.26
N GLN A 469 -21.23 -7.02 0.97
CA GLN A 469 -19.77 -6.97 0.83
C GLN A 469 -19.04 -8.17 1.47
N GLU A 470 -19.51 -8.73 2.58
CA GLU A 470 -18.94 -9.97 3.14
C GLU A 470 -19.19 -11.16 2.18
N GLU A 471 -20.37 -11.25 1.58
CA GLU A 471 -20.70 -12.23 0.55
C GLU A 471 -19.79 -12.06 -0.69
N LEU A 472 -19.67 -10.84 -1.23
CA LEU A 472 -18.77 -10.53 -2.35
C LEU A 472 -17.29 -10.75 -2.00
N SER A 473 -16.86 -10.45 -0.78
CA SER A 473 -15.50 -10.70 -0.28
C SER A 473 -15.22 -12.20 -0.14
N SER A 474 -16.22 -12.98 0.32
CA SER A 474 -16.11 -14.43 0.44
C SER A 474 -16.17 -15.15 -0.91
N GLU A 475 -16.92 -14.62 -1.88
CA GLU A 475 -16.96 -15.11 -3.26
C GLU A 475 -15.67 -14.77 -4.00
N ALA A 476 -15.16 -13.53 -3.89
CA ALA A 476 -13.86 -13.14 -4.46
C ALA A 476 -12.69 -13.94 -3.85
N GLN A 477 -12.74 -14.27 -2.55
CA GLN A 477 -11.75 -15.14 -1.91
C GLN A 477 -11.77 -16.60 -2.41
N ASN A 478 -12.87 -17.04 -3.04
CA ASN A 478 -13.04 -18.40 -3.53
C ASN A 478 -13.01 -18.51 -5.08
N SER A 479 -13.28 -17.44 -5.82
CA SER A 479 -13.30 -17.43 -7.29
C SER A 479 -11.92 -17.31 -7.93
N ASP A 480 -10.96 -16.70 -7.25
CA ASP A 480 -9.58 -16.50 -7.76
C ASP A 480 -8.70 -17.77 -7.66
N VAL A 481 -9.29 -18.93 -7.37
CA VAL A 481 -8.61 -20.24 -7.38
C VAL A 481 -9.22 -21.18 -8.44
N LEU A 482 -9.73 -20.62 -9.54
CA LEU A 482 -10.04 -21.40 -10.73
C LEU A 482 -8.87 -21.33 -11.71
N GLN A 483 -8.19 -22.47 -11.79
CA GLN A 483 -7.07 -22.81 -12.67
C GLN A 483 -7.08 -22.04 -14.00
N SER A 484 -6.08 -21.18 -14.18
CA SER A 484 -5.67 -20.72 -15.51
C SER A 484 -4.84 -21.83 -16.17
N PRO A 485 -5.00 -22.09 -17.48
CA PRO A 485 -4.25 -23.13 -18.17
C PRO A 485 -2.79 -22.71 -18.39
N LEU A 486 -1.86 -23.49 -17.81
CA LEU A 486 -0.47 -23.73 -18.25
C LEU A 486 0.50 -22.56 -18.52
N ASP A 487 0.11 -21.29 -18.36
CA ASP A 487 0.99 -20.13 -18.58
C ASP A 487 0.96 -19.07 -17.45
N SER A 488 0.28 -19.33 -16.32
CA SER A 488 0.30 -18.41 -15.19
C SER A 488 1.56 -18.58 -14.33
N THR A 489 2.33 -17.49 -14.17
CA THR A 489 3.47 -17.48 -13.24
C THR A 489 2.99 -17.55 -11.80
N ALA A 490 3.82 -18.00 -10.85
CA ALA A 490 3.43 -18.05 -9.43
C ALA A 490 3.03 -16.68 -8.88
N ARG A 491 3.49 -15.60 -9.52
CA ARG A 491 3.15 -14.21 -9.20
C ARG A 491 1.80 -13.77 -9.81
N ASP A 492 1.35 -14.40 -10.88
CA ASP A 492 0.01 -14.19 -11.47
C ASP A 492 -1.10 -15.00 -10.75
N GLU A 493 -0.74 -16.03 -9.98
CA GLU A 493 -1.67 -16.95 -9.30
C GLU A 493 -2.03 -16.58 -7.84
N LEU A 494 -1.59 -15.43 -7.32
CA LEU A 494 -1.65 -15.10 -5.87
C LEU A 494 -2.61 -13.99 -5.43
#